data_AF-A0A0A2WLJ7-F1
#
_entry.id   AF-A0A0A2WLJ7-F1
#
_cell.length_a   1.000
_cell.length_b   1.000
_cell.length_c   1.000
_cell.angle_alpha   90.00
_cell.angle_beta   90.00
_cell.angle_gamma   90.00
#
_symmetry.space_group_name_H-M   'P 1'
#
loop_
_entity.id
_entity.type
_entity.pdbx_description
1 polymer ?
#
loop_
_entity_poly.entity_id
_entity_poly.type
_entity_poly.pdbx_seq_one_letter_code
_entity_poly.pdbx_strand_id
1 'polypeptide(L)'
;MNTNDRKLGGFAALFGGLGRALQWRLLVLWAVALLIPTLVAVLPISMALSERLDHSVHAKEIAARFDLAWMLEVFAPIVKQQSAAINAAGIMGIVIALLLSPWLTGMVVASIRAGQSLRFGNLLQFGLREYGRMARMLLWAVVPLGIALGASAPVSKWAEKVGDTAIVPSAVENASLIATIVLAVLVVFAHATLESGRAMLAVDPSRRSAVKAWWRGVKLFFRRPVAVLVVYVGTVLVGEGLAVALGLVRTNVSAASVGGTVLGFFVMQLVVAAIAWGRVARLYGLSAIARDTLERTVKKVPKEVPAPVAAEEAANESMAVA
;
A
#
# COMPACT_ATOMS: atom_id res chain seq x y z
N MET A 1 11.14 4.50 36.84
CA MET A 1 10.75 4.61 35.41
C MET A 1 10.61 3.20 34.87
N ASN A 2 9.40 2.64 34.86
CA ASN A 2 9.17 1.21 34.59
C ASN A 2 9.56 0.83 33.16
N THR A 3 10.73 0.20 33.00
CA THR A 3 11.19 -0.41 31.75
C THR A 3 10.38 -1.68 31.49
N ASN A 4 9.18 -1.51 30.94
CA ASN A 4 8.43 -2.63 30.39
C ASN A 4 9.19 -3.16 29.16
N ASP A 5 10.03 -4.19 29.34
CA ASP A 5 10.73 -4.96 28.28
C ASP A 5 9.76 -5.74 27.36
N ARG A 6 8.44 -5.55 27.50
CA ARG A 6 7.40 -6.22 26.72
C ARG A 6 7.50 -5.86 25.24
N LYS A 7 7.43 -6.88 24.38
CA LYS A 7 7.37 -6.75 22.90
C LYS A 7 6.23 -5.80 22.53
N LEU A 8 6.47 -4.84 21.63
CA LEU A 8 5.40 -3.97 21.14
C LEU A 8 4.32 -4.85 20.50
N GLY A 9 3.13 -4.96 21.11
CA GLY A 9 2.06 -5.82 20.59
C GLY A 9 1.60 -5.40 19.19
N GLY A 10 1.10 -6.37 18.40
CA GLY A 10 0.57 -6.10 17.05
C GLY A 10 -0.58 -5.09 17.07
N PHE A 11 -1.49 -5.19 18.05
CA PHE A 11 -2.59 -4.23 18.23
C PHE A 11 -2.09 -2.82 18.59
N ALA A 12 -1.11 -2.70 19.49
CA ALA A 12 -0.52 -1.40 19.82
C ALA A 12 0.14 -0.74 18.59
N ALA A 13 0.82 -1.52 17.76
CA ALA A 13 1.37 -1.05 16.49
C ALA A 13 0.29 -0.68 15.47
N LEU A 14 -0.82 -1.43 15.41
CA LEU A 14 -1.96 -1.14 14.53
C LEU A 14 -2.63 0.18 14.91
N PHE A 15 -3.07 0.35 16.16
CA PHE A 15 -3.74 1.56 16.61
C PHE A 15 -2.81 2.78 16.58
N GLY A 16 -1.55 2.60 16.97
CA GLY A 16 -0.53 3.65 16.85
C GLY A 16 -0.26 4.04 15.40
N GLY A 17 -0.34 3.09 14.45
CA GLY A 17 -0.24 3.34 13.02
C GLY A 17 -1.43 4.11 12.48
N LEU A 18 -2.65 3.67 12.80
CA LEU A 18 -3.90 4.32 12.39
C LEU A 18 -3.97 5.78 12.87
N GLY A 19 -3.63 6.03 14.13
CA GLY A 19 -3.61 7.38 14.69
C GLY A 19 -2.56 8.28 14.05
N ARG A 20 -1.32 7.81 13.89
CA ARG A 20 -0.23 8.60 13.28
C ARG A 20 -0.42 8.86 11.78
N ALA A 21 -1.19 8.01 11.11
CA ALA A 21 -1.50 8.15 9.70
C ALA A 21 -2.53 9.25 9.40
N LEU A 22 -3.22 9.79 10.42
CA LEU A 22 -4.24 10.84 10.26
C LEU A 22 -3.61 12.22 10.01
N GLN A 23 -2.76 12.31 8.99
CA GLN A 23 -2.09 13.53 8.57
C GLN A 23 -2.81 14.10 7.36
N TRP A 24 -3.78 14.98 7.62
CA TRP A 24 -4.65 15.53 6.57
C TRP A 24 -3.87 16.13 5.40
N ARG A 25 -2.73 16.81 5.63
CA ARG A 25 -1.88 17.38 4.57
C ARG A 25 -1.33 16.31 3.63
N LEU A 26 -0.91 15.17 4.19
CA LEU A 26 -0.42 14.04 3.41
C LEU A 26 -1.57 13.40 2.62
N LEU A 27 -2.74 13.23 3.24
CA LEU A 27 -3.92 12.68 2.56
C LEU A 27 -4.42 13.58 1.42
N VAL A 28 -4.41 14.90 1.61
CA VAL A 28 -4.75 15.88 0.56
C VAL A 28 -3.76 15.78 -0.59
N LEU A 29 -2.45 15.76 -0.32
CA LEU A 29 -1.45 15.60 -1.38
C LEU A 29 -1.60 14.26 -2.11
N TRP A 30 -1.95 13.19 -1.41
CA TRP A 30 -2.20 11.89 -2.02
C TRP A 30 -3.41 11.91 -2.94
N ALA A 31 -4.52 12.50 -2.50
CA ALA A 31 -5.72 12.67 -3.30
C ALA A 31 -5.44 13.51 -4.56
N VAL A 32 -4.78 14.67 -4.39
CA VAL A 32 -4.41 15.55 -5.51
C VAL A 32 -3.46 14.86 -6.49
N ALA A 33 -2.47 14.12 -6.01
CA ALA A 33 -1.55 13.40 -6.89
C ALA A 33 -2.28 12.33 -7.73
N LEU A 34 -3.25 11.62 -7.13
CA LEU A 34 -4.03 10.59 -7.83
C LEU A 34 -5.14 11.16 -8.74
N LEU A 35 -5.47 12.45 -8.62
CA LEU A 35 -6.33 13.11 -9.62
C LEU A 35 -5.68 13.12 -11.00
N ILE A 36 -4.36 13.29 -11.09
CA ILE A 36 -3.65 13.34 -12.38
C ILE A 36 -3.87 12.07 -13.23
N PRO A 37 -3.53 10.85 -12.76
CA PRO A 37 -3.76 9.64 -13.53
C PRO A 37 -5.25 9.36 -13.74
N THR A 38 -6.12 9.75 -12.81
CA THR A 38 -7.57 9.60 -12.94
C THR A 38 -8.11 10.45 -14.08
N LEU A 39 -7.70 11.73 -14.16
CA LEU A 39 -8.08 12.63 -15.25
C LEU A 39 -7.62 12.08 -16.60
N VAL A 40 -6.36 11.63 -16.70
CA VAL A 40 -5.84 11.04 -17.93
C VAL A 40 -6.66 9.83 -18.39
N ALA A 41 -7.04 8.95 -17.46
CA ALA A 41 -7.80 7.74 -17.79
C ALA A 41 -9.28 8.03 -18.12
N VAL A 42 -9.90 8.98 -17.43
CA VAL A 42 -11.35 9.23 -17.51
C VAL A 42 -11.72 10.26 -18.59
N LEU A 43 -10.81 11.18 -18.93
CA LEU A 43 -11.12 12.28 -19.85
C LEU A 43 -11.67 11.82 -21.22
N PRO A 44 -11.07 10.82 -21.92
CA PRO A 44 -11.60 10.38 -23.21
C PRO A 44 -13.02 9.82 -23.10
N ILE A 45 -13.30 9.12 -22.00
CA ILE A 45 -14.63 8.56 -21.72
C ILE A 45 -15.63 9.70 -21.51
N SER A 46 -15.24 10.74 -20.76
CA SER A 46 -16.10 11.91 -20.55
C SER A 46 -16.40 12.67 -21.85
N MET A 47 -15.40 12.84 -22.73
CA MET A 47 -15.60 13.48 -24.04
C MET A 47 -16.55 12.67 -24.92
N ALA A 48 -16.35 11.36 -25.01
CA ALA A 48 -17.21 10.46 -25.77
C ALA A 48 -18.66 10.46 -25.26
N LEU A 49 -18.85 10.57 -23.93
CA LEU A 49 -20.17 10.68 -23.31
C LEU A 49 -20.82 12.04 -23.60
N SER A 50 -20.08 13.14 -23.46
CA SER A 50 -20.56 14.50 -23.70
C SER A 50 -21.04 14.69 -25.15
N GLU A 51 -20.30 14.20 -26.14
CA GLU A 51 -20.70 14.30 -27.55
C GLU A 51 -22.12 13.73 -27.82
N ARG A 52 -22.55 12.72 -27.05
CA ARG A 52 -23.84 12.04 -27.24
C ARG A 52 -24.90 12.50 -26.28
N LEU A 53 -24.55 12.72 -25.02
CA LEU A 53 -25.50 13.00 -23.95
C LEU A 53 -25.81 14.48 -23.82
N ASP A 54 -24.90 15.39 -24.18
CA ASP A 54 -25.13 16.84 -24.02
C ASP A 54 -26.26 17.35 -24.94
N HIS A 55 -26.56 16.61 -26.02
CA HIS A 55 -27.64 16.91 -26.96
C HIS A 55 -28.89 16.05 -26.73
N SER A 56 -28.87 15.12 -25.76
CA SER A 56 -29.98 14.21 -25.50
C SER A 56 -31.00 14.83 -24.56
N VAL A 57 -32.28 14.83 -24.97
CA VAL A 57 -33.41 15.28 -24.12
C VAL A 57 -33.54 14.41 -22.86
N HIS A 58 -33.11 13.15 -22.92
CA HIS A 58 -33.18 12.19 -21.81
C HIS A 58 -31.96 12.20 -20.89
N ALA A 59 -30.96 13.08 -21.12
CA ALA A 59 -29.71 13.06 -20.34
C ALA A 59 -29.94 13.17 -18.82
N LYS A 60 -30.89 14.01 -18.39
CA LYS A 60 -31.25 14.17 -16.97
C LYS A 60 -31.93 12.93 -16.39
N GLU A 61 -32.74 12.24 -17.19
CA GLU A 61 -33.45 11.02 -16.77
C GLU A 61 -32.48 9.84 -16.65
N ILE A 62 -31.55 9.71 -17.62
CA ILE A 62 -30.46 8.74 -17.60
C ILE A 62 -29.56 8.96 -16.37
N ALA A 63 -29.22 10.22 -16.06
CA ALA A 63 -28.42 10.55 -14.87
C ALA A 63 -29.15 10.28 -13.53
N ALA A 64 -30.48 10.34 -13.53
CA ALA A 64 -31.30 10.07 -12.34
C ALA A 64 -31.49 8.57 -12.09
N ARG A 65 -31.51 7.74 -13.14
CA ARG A 65 -31.73 6.29 -13.08
C ARG A 65 -30.51 5.52 -13.60
N PHE A 66 -29.33 5.91 -13.14
CA PHE A 66 -28.08 5.32 -13.60
C PHE A 66 -28.04 3.81 -13.27
N ASP A 67 -28.08 2.98 -14.30
CA ASP A 67 -27.86 1.54 -14.22
C ASP A 67 -26.56 1.18 -14.96
N LEU A 68 -25.59 0.66 -14.21
CA LEU A 68 -24.27 0.33 -14.75
C LEU A 68 -24.32 -0.80 -15.78
N ALA A 69 -25.18 -1.81 -15.58
CA ALA A 69 -25.28 -2.96 -16.48
C ALA A 69 -25.82 -2.52 -17.84
N TRP A 70 -26.92 -1.75 -17.82
CA TRP A 70 -27.50 -1.16 -19.02
C TRP A 70 -26.53 -0.19 -19.71
N MET A 71 -25.84 0.66 -18.95
CA MET A 71 -24.81 1.56 -19.50
C MET A 71 -23.70 0.78 -20.22
N LEU A 72 -23.18 -0.30 -19.62
CA LEU A 72 -22.12 -1.09 -20.26
C LEU A 72 -22.59 -1.72 -21.57
N GLU A 73 -23.84 -2.18 -21.64
CA GLU A 73 -24.41 -2.76 -22.86
C GLU A 73 -24.61 -1.71 -23.96
N VAL A 74 -25.22 -0.57 -23.62
CA VAL A 74 -25.50 0.53 -24.57
C VAL A 74 -24.22 1.18 -25.08
N PHE A 75 -23.21 1.32 -24.24
CA PHE A 75 -21.94 1.95 -24.61
C PHE A 75 -20.90 0.95 -25.13
N ALA A 76 -21.16 -0.37 -25.11
CA ALA A 76 -20.25 -1.38 -25.64
C ALA A 76 -19.78 -1.12 -27.09
N PRO A 77 -20.64 -0.69 -28.04
CA PRO A 77 -20.22 -0.37 -29.40
C PRO A 77 -19.24 0.82 -29.46
N ILE A 78 -19.43 1.82 -28.60
CA ILE A 78 -18.59 3.02 -28.51
C ILE A 78 -17.21 2.66 -27.95
N VAL A 79 -17.19 1.87 -26.88
CA VAL A 79 -15.96 1.37 -26.29
C VAL A 79 -15.17 0.53 -27.31
N LYS A 80 -15.84 -0.23 -28.19
CA LYS A 80 -15.18 -0.97 -29.27
C LYS A 80 -14.54 -0.05 -30.31
N GLN A 81 -15.26 0.99 -30.77
CA GLN A 81 -14.77 1.92 -31.80
C GLN A 81 -13.62 2.80 -31.32
N GLN A 82 -13.67 3.27 -30.06
CA GLN A 82 -12.63 4.11 -29.45
C GLN A 82 -11.67 3.30 -28.56
N SER A 83 -11.67 1.98 -28.68
CA SER A 83 -10.94 1.06 -27.80
C SER A 83 -9.45 1.40 -27.72
N ALA A 84 -8.82 1.76 -28.84
CA ALA A 84 -7.40 2.13 -28.86
C ALA A 84 -7.10 3.38 -27.99
N ALA A 85 -7.90 4.44 -28.11
CA ALA A 85 -7.72 5.68 -27.35
C ALA A 85 -8.02 5.47 -25.85
N ILE A 86 -9.11 4.76 -25.54
CA ILE A 86 -9.49 4.44 -24.15
C ILE A 86 -8.42 3.54 -23.51
N ASN A 87 -7.93 2.52 -24.22
CA ASN A 87 -6.86 1.64 -23.73
C ASN A 87 -5.56 2.41 -23.52
N ALA A 88 -5.16 3.26 -24.48
CA ALA A 88 -3.96 4.07 -24.35
C ALA A 88 -4.03 5.03 -23.14
N ALA A 89 -5.17 5.68 -22.95
CA ALA A 89 -5.41 6.57 -21.81
C ALA A 89 -5.41 5.81 -20.47
N GLY A 90 -6.04 4.63 -20.42
CA GLY A 90 -6.02 3.76 -19.25
C GLY A 90 -4.60 3.29 -18.90
N ILE A 91 -3.83 2.81 -19.88
CA ILE A 91 -2.43 2.43 -19.70
C ILE A 91 -1.60 3.62 -19.23
N MET A 92 -1.77 4.80 -19.84
CA MET A 92 -1.05 6.01 -19.45
C MET A 92 -1.39 6.42 -18.00
N GLY A 93 -2.66 6.34 -17.61
CA GLY A 93 -3.09 6.57 -16.22
C GLY A 93 -2.40 5.61 -15.24
N ILE A 94 -2.31 4.33 -15.58
CA ILE A 94 -1.57 3.34 -14.78
C ILE A 94 -0.08 3.69 -14.70
N VAL A 95 0.56 4.03 -15.82
CA VAL A 95 1.98 4.42 -15.85
C VAL A 95 2.24 5.64 -14.96
N ILE A 96 1.41 6.68 -15.07
CA ILE A 96 1.51 7.89 -14.23
C ILE A 96 1.31 7.53 -12.75
N ALA A 97 0.31 6.71 -12.41
CA ALA A 97 0.08 6.28 -11.04
C ALA A 97 1.28 5.48 -10.49
N LEU A 98 1.87 4.59 -11.30
CA LEU A 98 3.07 3.85 -10.94
C LEU A 98 4.27 4.77 -10.73
N LEU A 99 4.47 5.80 -11.56
CA LEU A 99 5.52 6.79 -11.41
C LEU A 99 5.33 7.69 -10.19
N LEU A 100 4.09 8.01 -9.82
CA LEU A 100 3.79 8.80 -8.61
C LEU A 100 3.92 7.97 -7.33
N SER A 101 3.73 6.65 -7.39
CA SER A 101 3.69 5.80 -6.20
C SER A 101 4.96 5.80 -5.34
N PRO A 102 6.20 5.83 -5.87
CA PRO A 102 7.42 5.94 -5.06
C PRO A 102 7.52 7.28 -4.34
N TRP A 103 7.08 8.35 -4.99
CA TRP A 103 7.08 9.69 -4.40
C TRP A 103 6.11 9.78 -3.23
N LEU A 104 4.88 9.31 -3.41
CA LEU A 104 3.85 9.25 -2.36
C LEU A 104 4.30 8.38 -1.19
N THR A 105 4.89 7.21 -1.46
CA THR A 105 5.48 6.35 -0.42
C THR A 105 6.65 7.06 0.28
N GLY A 106 7.47 7.79 -0.47
CA GLY A 106 8.57 8.59 0.04
C GLY A 106 8.13 9.66 1.03
N MET A 107 6.99 10.31 0.79
CA MET A 107 6.41 11.28 1.72
C MET A 107 6.07 10.64 3.07
N VAL A 108 5.54 9.42 3.07
CA VAL A 108 5.25 8.66 4.30
C VAL A 108 6.54 8.27 5.01
N VAL A 109 7.54 7.84 4.26
CA VAL A 109 8.86 7.50 4.83
C VAL A 109 9.50 8.73 5.48
N ALA A 110 9.43 9.88 4.82
CA ALA A 110 9.92 11.14 5.36
C ALA A 110 9.20 11.54 6.65
N SER A 111 7.87 11.43 6.71
CA SER A 111 7.10 11.75 7.92
C SER A 111 7.34 10.74 9.05
N ILE A 112 7.55 9.47 8.74
CA ILE A 112 7.95 8.43 9.71
C ILE A 112 9.29 8.78 10.36
N ARG A 113 10.27 9.25 9.57
CA ARG A 113 11.61 9.62 10.05
C ARG A 113 11.62 10.93 10.81
N ALA A 114 10.84 11.91 10.37
CA ALA A 114 10.71 13.19 11.05
C ALA A 114 10.06 13.05 12.44
N GLY A 115 9.27 12.00 12.67
CA GLY A 115 8.57 11.76 13.94
C GLY A 115 7.41 12.72 14.21
N GLN A 116 7.13 13.64 13.29
CA GLN A 116 6.11 14.69 13.41
C GLN A 116 5.38 14.90 12.07
N SER A 117 4.23 15.57 12.12
CA SER A 117 3.48 15.95 10.90
C SER A 117 4.23 17.03 10.13
N LEU A 118 4.61 16.74 8.89
CA LEU A 118 5.33 17.68 8.04
C LEU A 118 4.37 18.70 7.37
N ARG A 119 4.90 19.88 7.03
CA ARG A 119 4.22 20.88 6.18
C ARG A 119 4.28 20.45 4.70
N PHE A 120 3.43 21.03 3.85
CA PHE A 120 3.35 20.69 2.42
C PHE A 120 4.72 20.72 1.72
N GLY A 121 5.47 21.83 1.80
CA GLY A 121 6.78 21.93 1.16
C GLY A 121 7.77 20.84 1.60
N ASN A 122 7.82 20.55 2.90
CA ASN A 122 8.68 19.51 3.46
C ASN A 122 8.25 18.11 3.01
N LEU A 123 6.93 17.85 2.91
CA LEU A 123 6.42 16.59 2.38
C LEU A 123 6.85 16.39 0.93
N LEU A 124 6.63 17.38 0.06
CA LEU A 124 6.99 17.31 -1.35
C LEU A 124 8.51 17.10 -1.53
N GLN A 125 9.32 17.91 -0.85
CA GLN A 125 10.78 17.89 -0.96
C GLN A 125 11.39 16.60 -0.38
N PHE A 126 11.02 16.21 0.85
CA PHE A 126 11.56 14.99 1.45
C PHE A 126 11.00 13.72 0.80
N GLY A 127 9.78 13.77 0.27
CA GLY A 127 9.23 12.71 -0.57
C GLY A 127 10.07 12.47 -1.82
N LEU A 128 10.48 13.54 -2.52
CA LEU A 128 11.37 13.45 -3.70
C LEU A 128 12.75 12.88 -3.34
N ARG A 129 13.30 13.24 -2.17
CA ARG A 129 14.60 12.69 -1.72
C ARG A 129 14.57 11.17 -1.53
N GLU A 130 13.42 10.61 -1.16
CA GLU A 130 13.24 9.15 -1.01
C GLU A 130 12.83 8.44 -2.31
N TYR A 131 12.52 9.18 -3.38
CA TYR A 131 11.98 8.65 -4.63
C TYR A 131 12.82 7.50 -5.17
N GLY A 132 14.13 7.69 -5.34
CA GLY A 132 15.00 6.67 -5.95
C GLY A 132 15.05 5.36 -5.15
N ARG A 133 14.90 5.42 -3.82
CA ARG A 133 14.88 4.20 -2.97
C ARG A 133 13.55 3.47 -3.12
N MET A 134 12.44 4.22 -3.08
CA MET A 134 11.10 3.65 -3.23
C MET A 134 10.85 3.15 -4.66
N ALA A 135 11.44 3.79 -5.68
CA ALA A 135 11.34 3.38 -7.08
C ALA A 135 12.06 2.05 -7.31
N ARG A 136 13.26 1.87 -6.75
CA ARG A 136 13.94 0.55 -6.75
C ARG A 136 13.11 -0.51 -6.03
N MET A 137 12.43 -0.15 -4.94
CA MET A 137 11.54 -1.08 -4.23
C MET A 137 10.29 -1.43 -5.06
N LEU A 138 9.75 -0.48 -5.83
CA LEU A 138 8.64 -0.71 -6.76
C LEU A 138 9.08 -1.67 -7.89
N LEU A 139 10.24 -1.44 -8.50
CA LEU A 139 10.79 -2.36 -9.51
C LEU A 139 11.04 -3.75 -8.94
N TRP A 140 11.57 -3.81 -7.71
CA TRP A 140 11.78 -5.09 -7.03
C TRP A 140 10.47 -5.80 -6.65
N ALA A 141 9.36 -5.07 -6.49
CA ALA A 141 8.06 -5.66 -6.17
C ALA A 141 7.57 -6.65 -7.24
N VAL A 142 8.02 -6.50 -8.49
CA VAL A 142 7.74 -7.44 -9.58
C VAL A 142 8.23 -8.84 -9.24
N VAL A 143 9.37 -8.98 -8.54
CA VAL A 143 9.94 -10.30 -8.23
C VAL A 143 9.09 -11.08 -7.22
N PRO A 144 8.78 -10.60 -6.00
CA PRO A 144 7.94 -11.35 -5.07
C PRO A 144 6.51 -11.57 -5.58
N LEU A 145 5.94 -10.60 -6.30
CA LEU A 145 4.60 -10.77 -6.89
C LEU A 145 4.61 -11.79 -8.04
N GLY A 146 5.64 -11.76 -8.89
CA GLY A 146 5.84 -12.76 -9.95
C GLY A 146 6.04 -14.17 -9.39
N ILE A 147 6.78 -14.31 -8.29
CA ILE A 147 6.92 -15.59 -7.57
C ILE A 147 5.56 -16.07 -7.04
N ALA A 148 4.75 -15.19 -6.44
CA ALA A 148 3.42 -15.55 -5.96
C ALA A 148 2.50 -16.05 -7.10
N LEU A 149 2.50 -15.35 -8.23
CA LEU A 149 1.75 -15.74 -9.42
C LEU A 149 2.24 -17.09 -9.98
N GLY A 150 3.57 -17.24 -10.17
CA GLY A 150 4.16 -18.49 -10.66
C GLY A 150 3.91 -19.68 -9.74
N ALA A 151 3.97 -19.48 -8.41
CA ALA A 151 3.71 -20.51 -7.42
C ALA A 151 2.23 -20.93 -7.37
N SER A 152 1.30 -20.07 -7.81
CA SER A 152 -0.13 -20.42 -7.90
C SER A 152 -0.47 -21.27 -9.13
N ALA A 153 0.36 -21.25 -10.18
CA ALA A 153 0.07 -21.88 -11.46
C ALA A 153 -0.24 -23.40 -11.39
N PRO A 154 0.45 -24.23 -10.58
CA PRO A 154 0.11 -25.65 -10.46
C PRO A 154 -1.30 -25.89 -9.91
N VAL A 155 -1.76 -25.03 -8.99
CA VAL A 155 -3.10 -25.15 -8.40
C VAL A 155 -4.16 -24.70 -9.40
N SER A 156 -3.90 -23.65 -10.18
CA SER A 156 -4.80 -23.24 -11.26
C SER A 156 -4.93 -24.33 -12.32
N LYS A 157 -3.82 -24.94 -12.76
CA LYS A 157 -3.85 -26.07 -13.70
C LYS A 157 -4.59 -27.29 -13.16
N TRP A 158 -4.46 -27.55 -11.87
CA TRP A 158 -5.24 -28.60 -11.22
C TRP A 158 -6.75 -28.27 -11.25
N ALA A 159 -7.13 -27.02 -10.96
CA ALA A 159 -8.53 -26.61 -11.02
C ALA A 159 -9.11 -26.67 -12.44
N GLU A 160 -8.33 -26.30 -13.46
CA GLU A 160 -8.70 -26.47 -14.88
C GLU A 160 -8.95 -27.93 -15.21
N LYS A 161 -8.03 -28.83 -14.81
CA LYS A 161 -8.19 -30.28 -15.03
C LYS A 161 -9.43 -30.86 -14.32
N VAL A 162 -9.77 -30.35 -13.14
CA VAL A 162 -11.03 -30.71 -12.47
C VAL A 162 -12.22 -30.22 -13.30
N GLY A 163 -12.15 -29.01 -13.87
CA GLY A 163 -13.14 -28.48 -14.81
C GLY A 163 -13.39 -29.39 -16.01
N ASP A 164 -12.33 -29.97 -16.58
CA ASP A 164 -12.42 -30.84 -17.76
C ASP A 164 -12.99 -32.23 -17.46
N THR A 165 -12.92 -32.68 -16.21
CA THR A 165 -13.21 -34.08 -15.83
C THR A 165 -14.40 -34.24 -14.88
N ALA A 166 -14.82 -33.17 -14.22
CA ALA A 166 -15.91 -33.21 -13.26
C ALA A 166 -17.27 -33.21 -13.97
N ILE A 167 -18.11 -34.18 -13.60
CA ILE A 167 -19.51 -34.26 -14.06
C ILE A 167 -20.40 -33.32 -13.23
N VAL A 168 -19.97 -32.96 -12.01
CA VAL A 168 -20.76 -32.16 -11.07
C VAL A 168 -20.29 -30.70 -11.06
N PRO A 169 -21.19 -29.71 -11.29
CA PRO A 169 -20.83 -28.29 -11.29
C PRO A 169 -20.16 -27.80 -10.00
N SER A 170 -20.62 -28.29 -8.84
CA SER A 170 -20.06 -27.88 -7.54
C SER A 170 -18.59 -28.26 -7.36
N ALA A 171 -18.11 -29.31 -8.03
CA ALA A 171 -16.71 -29.70 -7.98
C ALA A 171 -15.83 -28.69 -8.76
N VAL A 172 -16.32 -28.20 -9.90
CA VAL A 172 -15.65 -27.18 -10.71
C VAL A 172 -15.57 -25.85 -9.95
N GLU A 173 -16.69 -25.43 -9.34
CA GLU A 173 -16.75 -24.20 -8.54
C GLU A 173 -15.80 -24.25 -7.33
N ASN A 174 -15.81 -25.36 -6.59
CA ASN A 174 -14.93 -25.53 -5.43
C ASN A 174 -13.45 -25.53 -5.83
N ALA A 175 -13.08 -26.20 -6.92
CA ALA A 175 -11.69 -26.22 -7.39
C ALA A 175 -11.22 -24.82 -7.81
N SER A 176 -12.06 -24.07 -8.53
CA SER A 176 -11.80 -22.67 -8.91
C SER A 176 -11.68 -21.76 -7.68
N LEU A 177 -12.55 -21.92 -6.69
CA LEU A 177 -12.50 -21.19 -5.43
C LEU A 177 -11.20 -21.47 -4.68
N ILE A 178 -10.77 -22.73 -4.59
CA ILE A 178 -9.51 -23.12 -3.96
C ILE A 178 -8.32 -22.46 -4.66
N ALA A 179 -8.26 -22.52 -5.99
CA ALA A 179 -7.19 -21.88 -6.77
C ALA A 179 -7.14 -20.37 -6.52
N THR A 180 -8.30 -19.72 -6.48
CA THR A 180 -8.43 -18.29 -6.18
C THR A 180 -7.96 -17.95 -4.77
N ILE A 181 -8.35 -18.74 -3.77
CA ILE A 181 -7.91 -18.56 -2.37
C ILE A 181 -6.38 -18.73 -2.26
N VAL A 182 -5.80 -19.75 -2.89
CA VAL A 182 -4.36 -19.98 -2.87
C VAL A 182 -3.62 -18.79 -3.49
N LEU A 183 -4.05 -18.32 -4.65
CA LEU A 183 -3.48 -17.13 -5.28
C LEU A 183 -3.59 -15.90 -4.36
N ALA A 184 -4.76 -15.66 -3.78
CA ALA A 184 -4.99 -14.53 -2.87
C ALA A 184 -4.05 -14.58 -1.66
N VAL A 185 -3.88 -15.75 -1.03
CA VAL A 185 -2.96 -15.94 0.10
C VAL A 185 -1.51 -15.67 -0.30
N LEU A 186 -1.06 -16.19 -1.45
CA LEU A 186 0.30 -15.97 -1.95
C LEU A 186 0.56 -14.49 -2.25
N VAL A 187 -0.40 -13.80 -2.88
CA VAL A 187 -0.31 -12.35 -3.16
C VAL A 187 -0.28 -11.54 -1.86
N VAL A 188 -1.14 -11.87 -0.89
CA VAL A 188 -1.15 -11.22 0.43
C VAL A 188 0.20 -11.40 1.13
N PHE A 189 0.77 -12.60 1.09
CA PHE A 189 2.08 -12.87 1.66
C PHE A 189 3.19 -12.06 0.97
N ALA A 190 3.26 -12.09 -0.36
CA ALA A 190 4.23 -11.31 -1.12
C ALA A 190 4.11 -9.81 -0.81
N HIS A 191 2.89 -9.29 -0.78
CA HIS A 191 2.63 -7.88 -0.49
C HIS A 191 2.97 -7.52 0.96
N ALA A 192 2.66 -8.37 1.95
CA ALA A 192 3.02 -8.14 3.35
C ALA A 192 4.54 -8.08 3.58
N THR A 193 5.32 -8.92 2.89
CA THR A 193 6.80 -8.88 2.97
C THR A 193 7.38 -7.65 2.28
N LEU A 194 6.79 -7.18 1.17
CA LEU A 194 7.16 -5.94 0.50
C LEU A 194 6.91 -4.71 1.37
N GLU A 195 5.74 -4.62 1.99
CA GLU A 195 5.39 -3.55 2.93
C GLU A 195 6.31 -3.55 4.16
N SER A 196 6.64 -4.74 4.67
CA SER A 196 7.64 -4.90 5.73
C SER A 196 9.03 -4.43 5.28
N GLY A 197 9.40 -4.67 4.02
CA GLY A 197 10.65 -4.17 3.44
C GLY A 197 10.68 -2.63 3.32
N ARG A 198 9.57 -2.02 2.90
CA ARG A 198 9.41 -0.54 2.89
C ARG A 198 9.52 0.03 4.30
N ALA A 199 8.93 -0.64 5.29
CA ALA A 199 9.07 -0.25 6.68
C ALA A 199 10.53 -0.29 7.15
N MET A 200 11.32 -1.28 6.73
CA MET A 200 12.76 -1.35 7.03
C MET A 200 13.55 -0.20 6.39
N LEU A 201 13.21 0.21 5.16
CA LEU A 201 13.79 1.40 4.53
C LEU A 201 13.41 2.69 5.27
N ALA A 202 12.20 2.75 5.83
CA ALA A 202 11.77 3.92 6.58
C ALA A 202 12.57 4.09 7.88
N VAL A 203 12.87 2.99 8.56
CA VAL A 203 13.55 3.00 9.86
C VAL A 203 15.05 3.26 9.76
N ASP A 204 15.74 2.79 8.72
CA ASP A 204 17.20 2.90 8.62
C ASP A 204 17.64 3.68 7.35
N PRO A 205 18.01 4.97 7.48
CA PRO A 205 18.43 5.82 6.35
C PRO A 205 19.72 5.38 5.66
N SER A 206 20.54 4.55 6.30
CA SER A 206 21.78 4.04 5.68
C SER A 206 21.50 3.04 4.56
N ARG A 207 20.29 2.45 4.50
CA ARG A 207 19.99 1.32 3.62
C ARG A 207 19.49 1.77 2.25
N ARG A 208 20.29 1.49 1.22
CA ARG A 208 19.98 1.88 -0.18
C ARG A 208 19.48 0.73 -1.05
N SER A 209 19.72 -0.53 -0.66
CA SER A 209 19.39 -1.72 -1.45
C SER A 209 17.97 -2.23 -1.18
N ALA A 210 17.13 -2.27 -2.22
CA ALA A 210 15.78 -2.80 -2.17
C ALA A 210 15.75 -4.30 -1.79
N VAL A 211 16.62 -5.10 -2.42
CA VAL A 211 16.73 -6.55 -2.15
C VAL A 211 17.05 -6.83 -0.68
N LYS A 212 18.08 -6.15 -0.12
CA LYS A 212 18.46 -6.32 1.28
C LYS A 212 17.35 -5.85 2.23
N ALA A 213 16.62 -4.79 1.87
CA ALA A 213 15.49 -4.31 2.67
C ALA A 213 14.31 -5.29 2.64
N TRP A 214 13.94 -5.79 1.47
CA TRP A 214 12.92 -6.83 1.31
C TRP A 214 13.27 -8.09 2.10
N TRP A 215 14.49 -8.60 1.98
CA TRP A 215 14.92 -9.78 2.73
C TRP A 215 14.81 -9.59 4.25
N ARG A 216 15.07 -8.38 4.76
CA ARG A 216 14.82 -8.07 6.17
C ARG A 216 13.35 -7.97 6.51
N GLY A 217 12.52 -7.47 5.59
CA GLY A 217 11.06 -7.53 5.69
C GLY A 217 10.57 -8.97 5.81
N VAL A 218 11.10 -9.89 5.01
CA VAL A 218 10.86 -11.33 5.11
C VAL A 218 11.29 -11.87 6.48
N LYS A 219 12.51 -11.55 6.94
CA LYS A 219 12.96 -11.95 8.28
C LYS A 219 12.08 -11.37 9.40
N LEU A 220 11.59 -10.13 9.25
CA LEU A 220 10.69 -9.50 10.21
C LEU A 220 9.36 -10.23 10.27
N PHE A 221 8.79 -10.56 9.10
CA PHE A 221 7.57 -11.37 8.99
C PHE A 221 7.74 -12.70 9.73
N PHE A 222 8.78 -13.48 9.44
CA PHE A 222 8.97 -14.79 10.09
C PHE A 222 9.34 -14.71 11.57
N ARG A 223 9.98 -13.62 12.02
CA ARG A 223 10.27 -13.41 13.45
C ARG A 223 9.05 -12.99 14.26
N ARG A 224 8.10 -12.29 13.63
CA ARG A 224 6.94 -11.69 14.29
C ARG A 224 5.66 -11.82 13.44
N PRO A 225 5.27 -13.03 13.00
CA PRO A 225 4.25 -13.21 11.96
C PRO A 225 2.90 -12.65 12.38
N VAL A 226 2.46 -12.96 13.61
CA VAL A 226 1.19 -12.48 14.14
C VAL A 226 1.14 -10.95 14.23
N ALA A 227 2.23 -10.30 14.68
CA ALA A 227 2.24 -8.84 14.79
C ALA A 227 2.20 -8.15 13.42
N VAL A 228 2.95 -8.68 12.45
CA VAL A 228 2.93 -8.17 11.07
C VAL A 228 1.58 -8.40 10.42
N LEU A 229 0.98 -9.58 10.58
CA LEU A 229 -0.35 -9.90 10.04
C LEU A 229 -1.46 -9.06 10.68
N VAL A 230 -1.44 -8.84 12.01
CA VAL A 230 -2.42 -7.97 12.69
C VAL A 230 -2.37 -6.55 12.14
N VAL A 231 -1.17 -5.97 11.96
CA VAL A 231 -1.04 -4.63 11.36
C VAL A 231 -1.47 -4.64 9.89
N TYR A 232 -1.01 -5.62 9.12
CA TYR A 232 -1.32 -5.71 7.69
C TYR A 232 -2.82 -5.86 7.44
N VAL A 233 -3.43 -6.91 8.00
CA VAL A 233 -4.85 -7.22 7.83
C VAL A 233 -5.70 -6.15 8.49
N GLY A 234 -5.36 -5.70 9.70
CA GLY A 234 -6.11 -4.65 10.40
C GLY A 234 -6.15 -3.34 9.61
N THR A 235 -5.04 -2.92 9.01
CA THR A 235 -5.03 -1.68 8.19
C THR A 235 -5.69 -1.86 6.83
N VAL A 236 -5.63 -3.05 6.21
CA VAL A 236 -6.41 -3.37 5.01
C VAL A 236 -7.90 -3.29 5.32
N LEU A 237 -8.37 -4.00 6.34
CA LEU A 237 -9.79 -4.05 6.70
C LEU A 237 -10.33 -2.67 7.05
N VAL A 238 -9.60 -1.89 7.84
CA VAL A 238 -10.04 -0.56 8.25
C VAL A 238 -10.02 0.44 7.08
N GLY A 239 -8.92 0.50 6.33
CA GLY A 239 -8.78 1.46 5.22
C GLY A 239 -9.67 1.13 4.02
N GLU A 240 -9.59 -0.11 3.54
CA GLU A 240 -10.39 -0.57 2.39
C GLU A 240 -11.87 -0.74 2.78
N GLY A 241 -12.17 -1.20 4.01
CA GLY A 241 -13.56 -1.29 4.48
C GLY A 241 -14.23 0.07 4.56
N LEU A 242 -13.52 1.10 5.02
CA LEU A 242 -14.01 2.49 4.98
C LEU A 242 -14.21 2.97 3.53
N ALA A 243 -13.28 2.64 2.64
CA ALA A 243 -13.40 2.97 1.22
C ALA A 243 -14.62 2.32 0.56
N VAL A 244 -14.90 1.04 0.87
CA VAL A 244 -16.10 0.33 0.40
C VAL A 244 -17.36 0.98 0.96
N ALA A 245 -17.42 1.28 2.25
CA ALA A 245 -18.57 1.94 2.85
C ALA A 245 -18.87 3.30 2.20
N LEU A 246 -17.83 4.12 1.97
CA LEU A 246 -17.95 5.39 1.25
C LEU A 246 -18.33 5.20 -0.23
N GLY A 247 -17.84 4.13 -0.88
CA GLY A 247 -18.22 3.76 -2.23
C GLY A 247 -19.70 3.38 -2.34
N LEU A 248 -20.24 2.68 -1.34
CA LEU A 248 -21.68 2.40 -1.23
C LEU A 248 -22.49 3.66 -0.96
N VAL A 249 -21.97 4.63 -0.19
CA VAL A 249 -22.61 5.94 -0.07
C VAL A 249 -22.64 6.64 -1.44
N ARG A 250 -21.56 6.54 -2.24
CA ARG A 250 -21.50 7.16 -3.56
C ARG A 250 -22.58 6.66 -4.51
N THR A 251 -23.00 5.39 -4.45
CA THR A 251 -24.06 4.86 -5.33
C THR A 251 -25.43 5.48 -5.05
N ASN A 252 -25.62 6.04 -3.85
CA ASN A 252 -26.85 6.73 -3.45
C ASN A 252 -26.85 8.24 -3.82
N VAL A 253 -25.72 8.77 -4.31
CA VAL A 253 -25.60 10.19 -4.70
C VAL A 253 -25.92 10.33 -6.20
N SER A 254 -27.08 10.91 -6.50
CA SER A 254 -27.49 11.23 -7.87
C SER A 254 -26.60 12.31 -8.48
N ALA A 255 -26.19 12.13 -9.74
CA ALA A 255 -25.44 13.14 -10.51
C ALA A 255 -26.36 14.07 -11.32
N ALA A 256 -27.68 13.97 -11.17
CA ALA A 256 -28.65 14.77 -11.95
C ALA A 256 -28.66 16.27 -11.58
N SER A 257 -28.08 16.63 -10.44
CA SER A 257 -27.95 18.02 -9.98
C SER A 257 -26.48 18.40 -9.81
N VAL A 258 -26.17 19.69 -9.96
CA VAL A 258 -24.82 20.22 -9.71
C VAL A 258 -24.34 19.88 -8.29
N GLY A 259 -25.23 20.03 -7.30
CA GLY A 259 -24.93 19.66 -5.91
C GLY A 259 -24.60 18.19 -5.73
N GLY A 260 -25.36 17.30 -6.39
CA GLY A 260 -25.10 15.85 -6.38
C GLY A 260 -23.79 15.47 -7.06
N THR A 261 -23.42 16.12 -8.17
CA THR A 261 -22.13 15.94 -8.84
C THR A 261 -20.95 16.36 -7.95
N VAL A 262 -21.04 17.55 -7.33
CA VAL A 262 -20.01 18.05 -6.40
C VAL A 262 -19.88 17.14 -5.19
N LEU A 263 -20.99 16.73 -4.58
CA LEU A 263 -21.00 15.79 -3.46
C LEU A 263 -20.39 14.44 -3.86
N GLY A 264 -20.78 13.89 -5.01
CA GLY A 264 -20.25 12.64 -5.54
C GLY A 264 -18.74 12.69 -5.77
N PHE A 265 -18.23 13.82 -6.26
CA PHE A 265 -16.78 14.06 -6.37
C PHE A 265 -16.10 14.02 -5.00
N PHE A 266 -16.61 14.75 -4.00
CA PHE A 266 -16.04 14.76 -2.66
C PHE A 266 -16.07 13.39 -1.98
N VAL A 267 -17.17 12.64 -2.11
CA VAL A 267 -17.26 11.26 -1.60
C VAL A 267 -16.19 10.38 -2.25
N MET A 268 -15.97 10.49 -3.56
CA MET A 268 -14.88 9.75 -4.22
C MET A 268 -13.49 10.19 -3.74
N GLN A 269 -13.28 11.48 -3.45
CA GLN A 269 -12.02 11.92 -2.83
C GLN A 269 -11.84 11.32 -1.42
N LEU A 270 -12.92 11.18 -0.65
CA LEU A 270 -12.87 10.49 0.65
C LEU A 270 -12.57 9.00 0.51
N VAL A 271 -13.09 8.32 -0.52
CA VAL A 271 -12.72 6.93 -0.85
C VAL A 271 -11.21 6.84 -1.09
N VAL A 272 -10.66 7.70 -1.94
CA VAL A 272 -9.21 7.74 -2.23
C VAL A 272 -8.40 8.04 -0.96
N ALA A 273 -8.87 8.98 -0.13
CA ALA A 273 -8.23 9.32 1.13
C ALA A 273 -8.27 8.16 2.14
N ALA A 274 -9.35 7.37 2.19
CA ALA A 274 -9.46 6.19 3.05
C ALA A 274 -8.47 5.08 2.66
N ILE A 275 -8.35 4.81 1.35
CA ILE A 275 -7.35 3.87 0.81
C ILE A 275 -5.93 4.35 1.13
N ALA A 276 -5.65 5.63 0.90
CA ALA A 276 -4.37 6.24 1.22
C ALA A 276 -4.06 6.15 2.72
N TRP A 277 -5.03 6.48 3.57
CA TRP A 277 -4.89 6.41 5.02
C TRP A 277 -4.58 5.00 5.51
N GLY A 278 -5.26 3.97 4.98
CA GLY A 278 -4.96 2.56 5.30
C GLY A 278 -3.53 2.17 4.93
N ARG A 279 -3.05 2.58 3.74
CA ARG A 279 -1.66 2.35 3.30
C ARG A 279 -0.64 3.06 4.20
N VAL A 280 -0.88 4.32 4.53
CA VAL A 280 -0.02 5.12 5.42
C VAL A 280 0.04 4.50 6.82
N ALA A 281 -1.11 4.12 7.38
CA ALA A 281 -1.22 3.47 8.69
C ALA A 281 -0.43 2.16 8.74
N ARG A 282 -0.49 1.37 7.67
CA ARG A 282 0.27 0.13 7.55
C ARG A 282 1.76 0.38 7.66
N LEU A 283 2.27 1.36 6.90
CA LEU A 283 3.70 1.66 6.91
C LEU A 283 4.14 2.18 8.28
N TYR A 284 3.36 3.05 8.92
CA TYR A 284 3.63 3.50 10.29
C TYR A 284 3.68 2.34 11.30
N GLY A 285 2.67 1.46 11.28
CA GLY A 285 2.59 0.32 12.18
C GLY A 285 3.73 -0.70 11.97
N LEU A 286 4.02 -1.04 10.72
CA LEU A 286 5.13 -1.95 10.38
C LEU A 286 6.49 -1.31 10.72
N SER A 287 6.67 0.00 10.51
CA SER A 287 7.88 0.70 10.93
C SER A 287 8.05 0.77 12.44
N ALA A 288 6.96 0.75 13.22
CA ALA A 288 7.04 0.64 14.67
C ALA A 288 7.50 -0.77 15.11
N ILE A 289 6.97 -1.82 14.49
CA ILE A 289 7.40 -3.22 14.74
C ILE A 289 8.86 -3.43 14.32
N ALA A 290 9.26 -2.86 13.18
CA ALA A 290 10.63 -2.91 12.69
C ALA A 290 11.62 -2.23 13.65
N ARG A 291 11.30 -1.02 14.14
CA ARG A 291 12.10 -0.31 15.16
C ARG A 291 12.28 -1.13 16.44
N ASP A 292 11.18 -1.60 17.03
CA ASP A 292 11.19 -2.44 18.25
C ASP A 292 12.06 -3.70 18.07
N THR A 293 12.04 -4.30 16.86
CA THR A 293 12.83 -5.50 16.57
C THR A 293 14.32 -5.19 16.42
N LEU A 294 14.68 -4.06 15.81
CA LEU A 294 16.06 -3.63 15.65
C LEU A 294 16.69 -3.25 17.00
N GLU A 295 16.01 -2.45 17.80
CA GLU A 295 16.48 -2.01 19.13
C GLU A 295 16.78 -3.21 20.04
N ARG A 296 15.91 -4.23 20.03
CA ARG A 296 16.13 -5.47 20.79
C ARG A 296 17.29 -6.31 20.27
N THR A 297 17.54 -6.28 18.96
CA THR A 297 18.67 -7.01 18.38
C THR A 297 19.99 -6.37 18.81
N VAL A 298 20.05 -5.03 18.85
CA VAL A 298 21.23 -4.28 19.35
C VAL A 298 21.45 -4.54 20.84
N LYS A 299 20.40 -4.48 21.67
CA LYS A 299 20.50 -4.75 23.13
C LYS A 299 21.04 -6.15 23.47
N LYS A 300 20.89 -7.13 22.56
CA LYS A 300 21.38 -8.50 22.75
C LYS A 300 22.86 -8.70 22.43
N VAL A 301 23.49 -7.77 21.70
CA VAL A 301 24.95 -7.83 21.51
C VAL A 301 25.57 -7.43 22.84
N PRO A 302 26.37 -8.30 23.51
CA PRO A 302 27.00 -7.94 24.77
C PRO A 302 27.76 -6.64 24.58
N LYS A 303 27.46 -5.63 25.41
CA LYS A 303 28.27 -4.43 25.48
C LYS A 303 29.66 -4.92 25.91
N GLU A 304 30.61 -4.91 24.99
CA GLU A 304 32.00 -5.27 25.25
C GLU A 304 32.41 -4.50 26.50
N VAL A 305 32.61 -5.23 27.60
CA VAL A 305 33.08 -4.64 28.85
C VAL A 305 34.42 -4.03 28.46
N PRO A 306 34.65 -2.71 28.62
CA PRO A 306 35.97 -2.16 28.37
C PRO A 306 36.94 -3.03 29.16
N ALA A 307 37.95 -3.58 28.47
CA ALA A 307 38.93 -4.43 29.12
C ALA A 307 39.35 -3.73 30.42
N PRO A 308 39.36 -4.45 31.57
CA PRO A 308 39.86 -3.84 32.79
C PRO A 308 41.23 -3.29 32.44
N VAL A 309 41.42 -1.99 32.68
CA VAL A 309 42.74 -1.34 32.60
C VAL A 309 43.55 -1.98 33.72
N ALA A 310 44.09 -3.17 33.43
CA ALA A 310 44.81 -3.98 34.38
C ALA A 310 46.30 -3.79 34.11
N ALA A 311 46.89 -2.96 34.96
CA ALA A 311 48.24 -3.15 35.50
C ALA A 311 49.45 -2.86 34.59
N GLU A 312 49.48 -1.75 33.86
CA GLU A 312 50.77 -1.14 33.47
C GLU A 312 51.30 -0.15 34.51
N GLU A 313 50.47 0.35 35.43
CA GLU A 313 50.89 1.34 36.43
C GLU A 313 51.64 0.73 37.63
N ALA A 314 51.48 -0.57 37.90
CA ALA A 314 52.16 -1.25 39.01
C ALA A 314 53.61 -1.70 38.69
N ALA A 315 54.02 -1.70 37.41
CA ALA A 315 55.37 -2.10 37.01
C ALA A 315 56.37 -0.93 37.00
N ASN A 316 55.90 0.32 36.93
CA ASN A 316 56.77 1.50 36.90
C ASN A 316 57.13 2.05 38.29
N GLU A 317 56.39 1.71 39.35
CA GLU A 317 56.74 2.15 40.72
C GLU A 317 57.86 1.31 41.35
N SER A 318 58.10 0.08 40.90
CA SER A 318 59.16 -0.78 41.47
C SER A 318 60.55 -0.60 40.85
N MET A 319 60.71 0.22 39.81
CA MET A 319 62.01 0.52 39.18
C MET A 319 62.59 1.89 39.56
N ALA A 320 61.87 2.72 40.32
CA ALA A 320 62.33 4.04 40.74
C ALA A 320 63.09 4.06 42.09
N VAL A 321 63.26 2.90 42.74
CA VAL A 321 64.00 2.76 44.01
C VAL A 321 64.96 1.58 43.92
N ALA A 322 66.08 1.76 43.23
CA ALA A 322 67.28 0.93 43.35
C ALA A 322 68.51 1.73 42.91
#